data_AF-A0A6B2T931-F1
#
_entry.id   AF-A0A6B2T931-F1
#
_cell.length_a   1.000
_cell.length_b   1.000
_cell.length_c   1.000
_cell.angle_alpha   90.00
_cell.angle_beta   90.00
_cell.angle_gamma   90.00
#
_symmetry.space_group_name_H-M   'P 1'
#
loop_
_entity.id
_entity.type
_entity.pdbx_description
1 polymer ?
#
loop_
_entity_poly.entity_id
_entity_poly.type
_entity_poly.pdbx_seq_one_letter_code
_entity_poly.pdbx_strand_id
1 'polypeptide(L)'
;MRKLAKAIAVGAVVVPVVLGGAAVASADSGPGYGKSDNSATVYGGSSSHTLSGFKDGKAYFLKVSKTADSTGATGNATGSHS
;
A
#
# COMPACT_ATOMS: atom_id res chain seq x y z
N MET A 1 20.86 32.51 26.17
CA MET A 1 19.46 32.03 26.29
C MET A 1 18.59 32.19 25.04
N ARG A 2 18.86 33.13 24.11
CA ARG A 2 18.01 33.37 22.92
C ARG A 2 17.95 32.21 21.90
N LYS A 3 18.98 31.34 21.81
CA LYS A 3 19.03 30.26 20.82
C LYS A 3 18.18 29.04 21.21
N LEU A 4 18.08 28.73 22.50
CA LEU A 4 17.31 27.59 23.00
C LEU A 4 15.79 27.83 22.86
N ALA A 5 15.34 29.04 23.19
CA ALA A 5 13.93 29.42 23.01
C ALA A 5 13.49 29.38 21.54
N LYS A 6 14.38 29.72 20.61
CA LYS A 6 14.11 29.69 19.17
C LYS A 6 13.99 28.25 18.64
N ALA A 7 14.78 27.32 19.17
CA ALA A 7 14.71 25.91 18.80
C ALA A 7 13.40 25.25 19.28
N ILE A 8 12.95 25.57 20.50
CA ILE A 8 11.68 25.07 21.04
C ILE A 8 10.49 25.59 20.24
N ALA A 9 10.49 26.89 19.90
CA ALA A 9 9.43 27.49 19.10
C ALA A 9 9.34 26.88 17.68
N VAL A 10 10.50 26.62 17.03
CA VAL A 10 10.51 25.95 15.72
C VAL A 10 10.04 24.50 15.84
N GLY A 11 10.49 23.77 16.87
CA GLY A 11 10.05 22.39 17.12
C GLY A 11 8.54 22.28 17.33
N ALA A 12 7.95 23.20 18.11
CA ALA A 12 6.51 23.23 18.39
C ALA A 12 5.64 23.53 17.16
N VAL A 13 6.17 24.20 16.14
CA VAL A 13 5.44 24.50 14.89
C VAL A 13 5.63 23.39 13.85
N VAL A 14 6.82 22.77 13.79
CA VAL A 14 7.12 21.72 12.80
C VAL A 14 6.39 20.41 13.15
N VAL A 15 6.30 20.04 14.43
CA VAL A 15 5.69 18.77 14.84
C VAL A 15 4.20 18.67 14.46
N PRO A 16 3.33 19.67 14.71
CA PRO A 16 1.93 19.63 14.29
C PRO A 16 1.74 19.66 12.77
N VAL A 17 2.66 20.27 12.01
CA VAL A 17 2.57 20.31 10.54
C VAL A 17 2.88 18.94 9.94
N VAL A 18 3.87 18.23 10.49
CA VAL A 18 4.19 16.86 10.07
C VAL A 18 3.08 15.87 10.50
N LEU A 19 2.53 16.01 11.71
CA LEU A 19 1.40 15.18 12.16
C LEU A 19 0.09 15.51 11.43
N GLY A 20 -0.17 16.80 11.18
CA GLY A 20 -1.37 17.26 10.47
C GLY A 20 -1.36 16.94 8.97
N GLY A 21 -0.18 16.87 8.35
CA GLY A 21 -0.01 16.41 6.97
C GLY A 21 -0.24 14.91 6.78
N ALA A 22 -0.06 14.10 7.83
CA ALA A 22 -0.36 12.66 7.79
C ALA A 22 -1.86 12.36 8.00
N ALA A 23 -2.63 13.31 8.55
CA ALA A 23 -4.07 13.16 8.80
C ALA A 23 -4.95 13.40 7.57
N VAL A 24 -4.39 13.89 6.46
CA VAL A 24 -5.07 14.03 5.17
C VAL A 24 -4.87 12.81 4.27
N ALA A 25 -4.94 11.60 4.84
CA ALA A 25 -5.26 10.43 4.05
C ALA A 25 -6.77 10.49 3.78
N SER A 26 -7.14 11.09 2.65
CA SER A 26 -8.51 11.13 2.14
C SER A 26 -9.07 9.71 2.06
N ALA A 27 -9.86 9.31 3.07
CA ALA A 27 -10.57 8.05 3.09
C ALA A 27 -11.86 8.17 2.27
N ASP A 28 -11.73 8.40 0.95
CA ASP A 28 -12.88 8.34 0.04
C ASP A 28 -13.27 6.88 -0.28
N SER A 29 -12.32 5.95 -0.11
CA SER A 29 -12.41 4.57 -0.61
C SER A 29 -12.57 3.49 0.48
N GLY A 30 -12.97 3.85 1.70
CA GLY A 30 -13.17 2.89 2.80
C GLY A 30 -11.89 2.06 3.15
N PRO A 31 -12.00 1.03 4.01
CA PRO A 31 -10.86 0.19 4.36
C PRO A 31 -10.45 -0.69 3.17
N GLY A 32 -9.14 -0.76 2.92
CA GLY A 32 -8.53 -1.63 1.91
C GLY A 32 -7.62 -2.67 2.55
N TYR A 33 -7.56 -3.85 1.94
CA TYR A 33 -6.62 -4.92 2.24
C TYR A 33 -5.71 -5.17 1.04
N GLY A 34 -4.41 -5.28 1.30
CA GLY A 34 -3.41 -5.63 0.30
C GLY A 34 -2.40 -6.60 0.88
N LYS A 35 -2.18 -7.71 0.16
CA LYS A 35 -1.12 -8.68 0.44
C LYS A 35 -0.37 -9.02 -0.83
N SER A 36 0.95 -9.09 -0.72
CA SER A 36 1.83 -9.56 -1.79
C SER A 36 2.77 -10.64 -1.26
N ASP A 37 2.87 -11.74 -1.99
CA ASP A 37 3.82 -12.82 -1.75
C ASP A 37 4.63 -13.03 -3.01
N ASN A 38 5.94 -12.83 -2.93
CA ASN A 38 6.84 -12.98 -4.05
C ASN A 38 7.96 -13.95 -3.66
N SER A 39 8.34 -14.82 -4.59
CA SER A 39 9.44 -15.76 -4.44
C SER A 39 10.22 -15.83 -5.74
N ALA A 40 11.54 -15.93 -5.63
CA ALA A 40 12.43 -16.10 -6.76
C ALA A 40 13.49 -17.15 -6.40
N THR A 41 13.73 -18.08 -7.31
CA THR A 41 14.70 -19.15 -7.19
C THR A 41 15.50 -19.27 -8.49
N VAL A 42 16.54 -20.11 -8.47
CA VAL A 42 17.33 -20.41 -9.69
C VAL A 42 16.50 -21.11 -10.78
N TYR A 43 15.34 -21.66 -10.44
CA TYR A 43 14.47 -22.37 -11.39
C TYR A 43 13.31 -21.51 -11.92
N GLY A 44 13.14 -20.29 -11.41
CA GLY A 44 12.01 -19.43 -11.75
C GLY A 44 11.51 -18.59 -10.58
N GLY A 45 10.46 -17.81 -10.81
CA GLY A 45 9.85 -16.94 -9.82
C GLY A 45 8.33 -16.99 -9.85
N SER A 46 7.74 -16.73 -8.69
CA SER A 46 6.29 -16.66 -8.49
C SER A 46 5.93 -15.38 -7.75
N SER A 47 4.76 -14.85 -8.08
CA SER A 47 4.19 -13.66 -7.46
C SER A 47 2.70 -13.86 -7.27
N SER A 48 2.18 -13.51 -6.09
CA SER A 48 0.76 -13.48 -5.79
C SER A 48 0.39 -12.17 -5.11
N HIS A 49 -0.65 -11.52 -5.63
CA HIS A 49 -1.20 -10.29 -5.10
C HIS A 49 -2.67 -10.52 -4.77
N THR A 50 -3.09 -10.17 -3.56
CA THR A 50 -4.50 -10.12 -3.15
C THR A 50 -4.82 -8.70 -2.73
N LEU A 51 -5.89 -8.16 -3.30
CA LEU A 51 -6.38 -6.81 -3.06
C LEU A 51 -7.88 -6.89 -2.81
N SER A 52 -8.37 -6.20 -1.79
CA SER A 52 -9.79 -5.94 -1.62
C SER A 52 -10.00 -4.59 -0.97
N GLY A 53 -11.20 -4.05 -1.10
CA GLY A 53 -11.54 -2.78 -0.48
C GLY A 53 -12.81 -2.20 -1.06
N PHE A 54 -12.98 -0.90 -0.86
CA PHE A 54 -14.04 -0.14 -1.51
C PHE A 54 -13.41 0.82 -2.52
N LYS A 55 -14.10 1.06 -3.62
CA LYS A 55 -13.74 2.07 -4.60
C LYS A 55 -15.03 2.63 -5.18
N ASP A 56 -15.19 3.94 -5.18
CA ASP A 56 -16.41 4.61 -5.66
C ASP A 56 -17.68 4.06 -4.97
N GLY A 57 -17.59 3.74 -3.68
CA GLY A 57 -18.68 3.14 -2.90
C GLY A 57 -18.98 1.66 -3.18
N LYS A 58 -18.26 1.02 -4.11
CA LYS A 58 -18.43 -0.40 -4.47
C LYS A 58 -17.34 -1.25 -3.85
N ALA A 59 -17.72 -2.41 -3.30
CA ALA A 59 -16.76 -3.39 -2.82
C ALA A 59 -16.08 -4.06 -4.02
N TYR A 60 -14.78 -4.29 -3.93
CA TYR A 60 -14.03 -5.03 -4.93
C TYR A 60 -13.09 -6.06 -4.27
N PHE A 61 -12.81 -7.12 -5.02
CA PHE A 61 -11.82 -8.12 -4.71
C PHE A 61 -11.04 -8.46 -5.99
N LEU A 62 -9.72 -8.61 -5.86
CA LEU A 62 -8.83 -9.03 -6.94
C LEU A 62 -7.72 -9.91 -6.35
N LYS A 63 -7.53 -11.08 -6.94
CA LYS A 63 -6.39 -11.95 -6.71
C LYS A 63 -5.70 -12.23 -8.02
N VAL A 64 -4.40 -11.99 -8.07
CA VAL A 64 -3.55 -12.27 -9.24
C VAL A 64 -2.41 -13.16 -8.79
N SER A 65 -2.15 -14.23 -9.53
CA SER A 65 -0.99 -15.10 -9.31
C SER A 65 -0.27 -15.31 -10.63
N LYS A 66 1.06 -15.24 -10.62
CA LYS A 66 1.93 -15.37 -11.78
C LYS A 66 3.11 -16.27 -11.41
N THR A 67 3.54 -17.10 -12.35
CA THR A 67 4.72 -17.94 -12.24
C THR A 67 5.47 -17.89 -13.56
N ALA A 68 6.79 -17.80 -13.51
CA ALA A 68 7.66 -17.89 -14.66
C ALA A 68 8.86 -18.77 -14.35
N ASP A 69 9.14 -19.74 -15.23
CA ASP A 69 10.25 -20.69 -15.11
C ASP A 69 10.86 -20.99 -16.49
N SER A 70 11.76 -21.97 -16.55
CA SER A 70 12.44 -22.37 -17.79
C SER A 70 11.51 -22.96 -18.86
N THR A 71 10.29 -23.34 -18.50
CA THR A 71 9.29 -23.92 -19.41
C THR A 71 8.29 -22.88 -19.93
N GLY A 72 8.22 -21.71 -19.28
CA GLY A 72 7.42 -20.58 -19.75
C GLY A 72 6.88 -19.72 -18.62
N ALA A 73 5.91 -18.87 -18.95
CA ALA A 73 5.23 -18.01 -17.99
C ALA A 73 3.72 -18.26 -18.01
N THR A 74 3.14 -18.38 -16.82
CA THR A 74 1.69 -18.54 -16.63
C THR A 74 1.18 -17.56 -15.59
N GLY A 75 -0.11 -17.25 -15.66
CA GLY A 75 -0.75 -16.41 -14.68
C GLY A 75 -2.26 -16.58 -14.69
N ASN A 76 -2.87 -16.31 -13.54
CA ASN A 76 -4.30 -16.33 -13.35
C ASN A 76 -4.73 -15.08 -12.56
N ALA A 77 -5.86 -14.51 -12.95
CA ALA A 77 -6.49 -13.43 -12.23
C ALA A 77 -7.96 -13.78 -11.96
N THR A 78 -8.41 -13.53 -10.74
CA THR A 78 -9.81 -13.68 -10.35
C THR A 78 -10.21 -12.44 -9.58
N GLY A 79 -11.36 -11.87 -9.93
CA GLY A 79 -11.89 -10.70 -9.24
C GLY A 79 -13.39 -10.68 -9.23
N SER A 80 -13.94 -9.84 -8.36
CA SER A 80 -15.36 -9.57 -8.23
C SER A 80 -15.58 -8.14 -7.75
N HIS A 81 -16.76 -7.59 -8.05
CA HIS A 81 -17.19 -6.30 -7.54
C HIS A 81 -18.72 -6.26 -7.35
N SER A 82 -19.21 -5.32 -6.55
CA SER A 82 -20.64 -5.00 -6.39
C SER A 82 -21.13 -3.91 -7.35
#